data_AF-A0A2E5F7E1-F1
#
_entry.id   AF-A0A2E5F7E1-F1
#
_cell.length_a   1.000
_cell.length_b   1.000
_cell.length_c   1.000
_cell.angle_alpha   90.00
_cell.angle_beta   90.00
_cell.angle_gamma   90.00
#
_symmetry.space_group_name_H-M   'P 1'
#
loop_
_entity.id
_entity.type
_entity.pdbx_description
1 polymer ?
#
loop_
_entity_poly.entity_id
_entity_poly.type
_entity_poly.pdbx_seq_one_letter_code
_entity_poly.pdbx_strand_id
1 'polypeptide(L)'
;MSALYLGAMVEECDVKNITYPEPVVGAQIWVKSAIGNWGWVMSVGPEYIKEHNCTVLTYDEAQKYWQKDGGEVYYKDHAAKGIEPNFHTHNSN
;
A
#
# COMPACT_ATOMS: atom_id res chain seq x y z
N MET A 1 -4.83 -13.57 9.16
CA MET A 1 -4.06 -12.91 8.09
C MET A 1 -3.87 -11.47 8.52
N SER A 2 -2.64 -11.01 8.68
CA SER A 2 -2.37 -9.60 9.04
C SER A 2 -2.25 -8.79 7.76
N ALA A 3 -3.12 -7.80 7.58
CA ALA A 3 -3.05 -6.85 6.48
C ALA A 3 -2.46 -5.52 6.98
N LEU A 4 -1.65 -4.87 6.16
CA LEU A 4 -1.12 -3.53 6.41
C LEU A 4 -1.81 -2.54 5.47
N TYR A 5 -2.13 -1.36 5.98
CA TYR A 5 -2.71 -0.27 5.20
C TYR A 5 -1.63 0.79 5.01
N LEU A 6 -1.02 0.84 3.83
CA LEU A 6 0.01 1.83 3.52
C LEU A 6 -0.64 3.09 2.95
N GLY A 7 -0.43 4.25 3.56
CA GLY A 7 -0.97 5.52 3.07
C GLY A 7 -0.48 5.83 1.66
N ALA A 8 -1.42 6.15 0.76
CA ALA A 8 -1.14 6.41 -0.64
C ALA A 8 -2.19 7.34 -1.26
N MET A 9 -1.84 7.97 -2.38
CA MET A 9 -2.84 8.57 -3.27
C MET A 9 -3.50 7.47 -4.09
N VAL A 10 -4.82 7.39 -4.06
CA VAL A 10 -5.60 6.35 -4.77
C VAL A 10 -6.58 7.00 -5.74
N GLU A 11 -6.68 6.43 -6.93
CA GLU A 11 -7.65 6.85 -7.97
C GLU A 11 -8.99 6.12 -7.80
N GLU A 12 -9.01 5.02 -7.06
CA GLU A 12 -10.20 4.21 -6.82
C GLU A 12 -10.19 3.53 -5.46
N CYS A 13 -11.38 3.15 -5.00
CA CYS A 13 -11.62 2.27 -3.86
C CYS A 13 -12.23 0.96 -4.39
N ASP A 14 -11.41 -0.07 -4.46
CA ASP A 14 -11.78 -1.38 -4.99
C ASP A 14 -12.93 -2.03 -4.20
N VAL A 15 -12.91 -1.88 -2.87
CA VAL A 15 -13.92 -2.50 -1.99
C VAL A 15 -15.31 -1.93 -2.23
N LYS A 16 -15.40 -0.63 -2.46
CA LYS A 16 -16.68 0.07 -2.68
C LYS A 16 -17.01 0.27 -4.14
N ASN A 17 -16.12 -0.14 -5.05
CA ASN A 17 -16.22 0.07 -6.48
C ASN A 17 -16.46 1.55 -6.83
N ILE A 18 -15.68 2.44 -6.20
CA ILE A 18 -15.74 3.89 -6.41
C ILE A 18 -14.49 4.32 -7.16
N THR A 19 -14.65 5.02 -8.28
CA THR A 19 -13.55 5.73 -8.95
C THR A 19 -13.66 7.22 -8.61
N TYR A 20 -12.56 7.82 -8.17
CA TYR A 20 -12.53 9.23 -7.83
C TYR A 20 -12.23 10.08 -9.07
N PRO A 21 -12.79 11.29 -9.16
CA PRO A 21 -12.50 12.21 -10.27
C PRO A 21 -11.05 12.74 -10.23
N GLU A 22 -10.43 12.73 -9.06
CA GLU A 22 -9.04 13.09 -8.83
C GLU A 22 -8.44 12.14 -7.78
N PRO A 23 -7.12 11.88 -7.80
CA PRO A 23 -6.48 11.06 -6.78
C PRO A 23 -6.74 11.63 -5.37
N VAL A 24 -7.17 10.79 -4.44
CA VAL A 24 -7.45 11.18 -3.05
C VAL A 24 -6.53 10.46 -2.07
N VAL A 25 -6.38 11.01 -0.86
CA VAL A 25 -5.63 10.35 0.22
C VAL A 25 -6.43 9.14 0.71
N GLY A 26 -5.87 7.96 0.49
CA GLY A 26 -6.40 6.67 0.92
C GLY A 26 -5.28 5.74 1.42
N ALA A 27 -5.43 4.45 1.17
CA ALA A 27 -4.42 3.46 1.51
C ALA A 27 -4.39 2.29 0.52
N GLN A 28 -3.23 1.69 0.37
CA GLN A 28 -3.04 0.40 -0.28
C GLN A 28 -3.06 -0.70 0.77
N ILE A 29 -3.80 -1.78 0.50
CA ILE A 29 -3.80 -2.98 1.34
C ILE A 29 -2.66 -3.88 0.90
N TRP A 30 -1.79 -4.21 1.84
CA TRP A 30 -0.67 -5.12 1.69
C TRP A 30 -0.89 -6.37 2.52
N VAL A 31 -0.71 -7.54 1.90
CA VAL A 31 -0.91 -8.84 2.55
C VAL A 31 0.36 -9.67 2.42
N LYS A 32 0.68 -10.41 3.49
CA LYS A 32 1.77 -11.38 3.48
C LYS A 32 1.30 -12.70 2.88
N SER A 33 1.96 -13.12 1.81
CA SER A 33 1.77 -14.43 1.17
C SER A 33 2.25 -15.57 2.07
N ALA A 34 1.84 -16.81 1.74
CA ALA A 34 2.26 -18.02 2.47
C ALA A 34 3.78 -18.26 2.43
N ILE A 35 4.46 -17.78 1.38
CA ILE A 35 5.91 -17.87 1.22
C ILE A 35 6.66 -16.70 1.89
N GLY A 36 5.95 -15.82 2.61
CA GLY A 36 6.53 -14.75 3.42
C GLY A 36 6.62 -13.39 2.73
N ASN A 37 6.36 -13.30 1.43
CA ASN A 37 6.47 -12.06 0.66
C ASN A 37 5.27 -11.14 0.86
N TRP A 38 5.50 -9.83 0.85
CA TRP A 38 4.46 -8.82 0.95
C TRP A 38 4.06 -8.34 -0.45
N GLY A 39 2.76 -8.30 -0.70
CA GLY A 39 2.22 -7.81 -1.97
C GLY A 39 1.01 -6.91 -1.75
N TRP A 40 0.93 -5.86 -2.55
CA TRP A 40 -0.26 -5.03 -2.69
C TRP A 40 -1.37 -5.82 -3.37
N VAL A 41 -2.56 -5.82 -2.77
CA VAL A 41 -3.73 -6.55 -3.27
C VAL A 41 -4.83 -5.64 -3.80
N MET A 42 -5.06 -4.48 -3.16
CA MET A 42 -6.11 -3.54 -3.53
C MET A 42 -5.92 -2.17 -2.90
N SER A 43 -6.59 -1.15 -3.43
CA SER A 43 -6.63 0.22 -2.94
C SER A 43 -7.95 0.49 -2.23
N VAL A 44 -7.89 1.24 -1.13
CA VAL A 44 -9.06 1.67 -0.37
C VAL A 44 -9.07 3.17 -0.16
N GLY A 45 -10.26 3.73 -0.30
CA GLY A 45 -10.52 5.14 -0.10
C GLY A 45 -10.62 5.58 1.36
N PRO A 46 -10.67 6.90 1.58
CA PRO A 46 -10.84 7.49 2.92
C PRO A 46 -12.15 7.04 3.59
N GLU A 47 -13.22 6.79 2.82
CA GLU A 47 -14.49 6.34 3.37
C GLU A 47 -14.43 4.93 3.94
N TYR A 48 -13.64 4.03 3.34
CA TYR A 48 -13.43 2.68 3.88
C TYR A 48 -12.56 2.75 5.15
N ILE A 49 -11.48 3.53 5.10
CA ILE A 49 -10.57 3.74 6.24
C ILE A 49 -11.35 4.25 7.47
N LYS A 50 -12.21 5.24 7.25
CA LYS A 50 -13.04 5.83 8.31
C LYS A 50 -14.08 4.85 8.86
N GLU A 51 -14.76 4.11 7.98
CA GLU A 51 -15.80 3.16 8.37
C GLU A 51 -15.25 2.00 9.21
N HIS A 52 -14.06 1.51 8.87
CA HIS A 52 -13.43 0.38 9.52
C HIS A 52 -12.38 0.77 10.57
N ASN A 53 -12.21 2.06 10.84
CA ASN A 53 -11.22 2.61 11.76
C ASN A 53 -9.80 2.04 11.49
N CYS A 54 -9.43 1.95 10.21
CA CYS A 54 -8.16 1.36 9.80
C CYS A 54 -6.99 2.25 10.25
N THR A 55 -5.95 1.63 10.81
CA THR A 55 -4.69 2.33 11.07
C THR A 55 -3.89 2.38 9.77
N VAL A 56 -3.78 3.59 9.21
CA VAL A 56 -2.97 3.86 8.01
C VAL A 56 -1.54 4.13 8.44
N LEU A 57 -0.61 3.33 7.91
CA LEU A 57 0.81 3.42 8.16
C LEU A 57 1.47 4.31 7.12
N THR A 58 2.51 5.01 7.55
CA THR A 58 3.51 5.59 6.66
C THR A 58 4.39 4.49 6.06
N TYR A 59 5.14 4.84 5.01
CA TYR A 59 6.10 3.92 4.41
C TYR A 59 7.13 3.42 5.42
N ASP A 60 7.70 4.31 6.23
CA ASP A 60 8.70 3.96 7.25
C ASP A 60 8.13 3.00 8.30
N GLU A 61 6.86 3.15 8.66
CA GLU A 61 6.18 2.23 9.55
C GLU A 61 5.95 0.88 8.88
N ALA A 62 5.43 0.86 7.65
CA ALA A 62 5.23 -0.37 6.87
C ALA A 62 6.56 -1.12 6.65
N GLN A 63 7.65 -0.41 6.39
CA GLN A 63 8.98 -0.98 6.21
C GLN A 63 9.47 -1.70 7.46
N LYS A 64 9.21 -1.17 8.65
CA LYS A 64 9.53 -1.86 9.92
C LYS A 64 8.78 -3.18 10.04
N TYR A 65 7.53 -3.25 9.59
CA TYR A 65 6.79 -4.51 9.54
C TYR A 65 7.44 -5.46 8.54
N TRP A 66 7.71 -5.03 7.31
CA TRP A 66 8.32 -5.87 6.28
C TRP A 66 9.67 -6.46 6.70
N GLN A 67 10.55 -5.63 7.29
CA GLN A 67 11.86 -6.05 7.77
C GLN A 67 11.77 -7.02 8.96
N LYS A 68 10.88 -6.75 9.92
CA LYS A 68 10.71 -7.59 11.12
C LYS A 68 10.20 -8.98 10.76
N ASP A 69 9.29 -9.05 9.80
CA ASP A 69 8.58 -10.28 9.47
C ASP A 69 9.34 -11.18 8.49
N GLY A 70 10.40 -10.68 7.86
CA GLY A 70 11.12 -11.32 6.77
C GLY A 70 10.26 -11.45 5.50
N GLY A 71 10.91 -11.33 4.33
CA GLY A 71 10.26 -11.47 3.02
C GLY A 71 10.54 -10.30 2.08
N GLU A 72 10.41 -10.55 0.77
CA GLU A 72 10.56 -9.52 -0.25
C GLU A 72 9.26 -8.74 -0.43
N VAL A 73 9.38 -7.45 -0.77
CA VAL A 73 8.25 -6.56 -1.04
C VAL A 73 8.10 -6.46 -2.55
N TYR A 74 6.99 -6.95 -3.07
CA TYR A 74 6.67 -6.88 -4.49
C TYR A 74 5.78 -5.66 -4.75
N TYR A 75 6.37 -4.63 -5.35
CA TYR A 75 5.61 -3.56 -5.97
C TYR A 75 5.09 -4.08 -7.31
N LYS A 76 3.77 -4.20 -7.48
CA LYS A 76 3.25 -4.32 -8.86
C LYS A 76 3.56 -3.01 -9.55
N ASP A 77 4.34 -3.06 -10.63
CA ASP A 77 4.57 -1.97 -11.57
C ASP A 77 3.23 -1.42 -12.08
N HIS A 78 2.67 -0.45 -11.37
CA HIS A 78 1.78 0.57 -11.92
C HIS A 78 2.58 1.84 -12.27
N ALA A 79 3.86 1.67 -12.62
CA ALA A 79 4.75 2.72 -13.15
C ALA A 79 4.37 3.19 -14.57
N ALA A 80 3.12 3.04 -15.01
CA ALA A 80 2.66 3.46 -16.33
C ALA A 80 1.82 4.76 -16.32
N LYS A 81 1.64 5.43 -15.18
CA LYS A 81 0.98 6.75 -15.11
C LYS A 81 1.62 7.66 -14.07
N GLY A 82 2.85 8.10 -14.31
CA GLY A 82 3.36 9.43 -13.90
C GLY A 82 3.38 9.83 -12.42
N ILE A 83 3.00 8.96 -11.48
CA ILE A 83 3.27 9.16 -10.06
C ILE A 83 4.56 8.40 -9.79
N GLU A 84 5.70 9.06 -9.97
CA GLU A 84 6.97 8.55 -9.49
C GLU A 84 6.82 8.29 -7.97
N PRO A 85 6.96 7.04 -7.51
CA PRO A 85 7.40 6.85 -6.14
C PRO A 85 8.77 7.51 -6.10
N ASN A 86 8.96 8.54 -5.28
CA ASN A 86 10.29 9.11 -5.09
C ASN A 86 11.19 8.04 -4.46
N PHE A 87 11.87 7.27 -5.32
CA PHE A 87 12.74 6.18 -4.96
C PHE A 87 14.14 6.73 -4.67
N HIS A 88 14.58 6.53 -3.44
CA HIS A 88 16.01 6.34 -3.18
C HIS A 88 16.18 5.08 -2.33
N THR A 89 16.07 3.91 -2.96
CA THR A 89 16.77 2.72 -2.46
C THR A 89 18.22 2.79 -2.94
N HIS A 90 19.03 3.55 -2.23
CA HIS A 90 20.46 3.26 -2.17
C HIS A 90 20.69 2.38 -0.96
N ASN A 91 21.12 1.15 -1.20
CA ASN A 91 22.18 0.55 -0.40
C ASN A 91 22.93 -0.47 -1.28
N SER A 92 23.96 0.06 -1.93
CA SER A 92 25.16 -0.70 -2.26
C SER A 92 25.94 -0.97 -0.98
N ASN A 93 26.05 -2.24 -0.59
CA ASN A 93 27.26 -2.94 -0.13
C ASN A 93 26.90 -4.23 0.61
#